data_AF-A0A221W6Y7-F1
#
_entry.id   AF-A0A221W6Y7-F1
#
_cell.length_a   1.000
_cell.length_b   1.000
_cell.length_c   1.000
_cell.angle_alpha   90.00
_cell.angle_beta   90.00
_cell.angle_gamma   90.00
#
_symmetry.space_group_name_H-M   'P 1'
#
loop_
_entity.id
_entity.type
_entity.pdbx_description
1 polymer ?
#
loop_
_entity_poly.entity_id
_entity_poly.type
_entity_poly.pdbx_seq_one_letter_code
_entity_poly.pdbx_strand_id
1 'polypeptide(L)'
;MRRHKRYWAGLLVSAIGLPLAGGLLLTGSAAAQERVVLSEGHVDAFEVQYVDDALRLLVHDGTNAGSPAVDREPADVLFAVTDASAATAPANLAVELPGFAEAGQDVWVLPQNPVAGQLYQGWATERLPAGLLAEGSRVSFEIRSVEGPGEFALWQSGFGGLVVKANSGDGLPDTFQAAAAYTHEHANWGFSEPGDYTIEVNAHAVLADGTEVESGIEAYGFSVGGEAPETPEDPDVPGPALVIDGMAHHYHTGDVATLTATYSQETDLTDYRWFTRAAPDQEWSLIPGATGPVYSFTAGPDVHGDDIIVRLYDGDAIVAESAPATVVVDDH
;
A
#
# COMPACT_ATOMS: atom_id res chain seq x y z
N MET A 1 58.42 -53.94 -39.77
CA MET A 1 57.48 -54.66 -38.87
C MET A 1 56.09 -54.66 -39.51
N ARG A 2 55.41 -55.80 -39.45
CA ARG A 2 54.30 -56.24 -40.33
C ARG A 2 52.97 -55.51 -40.11
N ARG A 3 52.22 -55.43 -41.22
CA ARG A 3 50.75 -55.24 -41.34
C ARG A 3 49.97 -56.23 -40.44
N HIS A 4 48.73 -55.92 -40.07
CA HIS A 4 47.52 -56.66 -40.50
C HIS A 4 46.21 -56.09 -39.90
N LYS A 5 45.19 -56.02 -40.78
CA LYS A 5 43.76 -55.85 -40.50
C LYS A 5 43.15 -57.17 -39.97
N ARG A 6 42.08 -57.11 -39.16
CA ARG A 6 40.71 -57.61 -39.44
C ARG A 6 39.94 -58.04 -38.17
N TYR A 7 38.70 -57.52 -38.10
CA TYR A 7 37.40 -57.97 -37.55
C TYR A 7 37.28 -59.38 -36.91
N TRP A 8 36.31 -59.56 -35.99
CA TRP A 8 35.09 -60.39 -36.16
C TRP A 8 34.25 -60.45 -34.85
N ALA A 9 32.92 -60.40 -35.03
CA ALA A 9 31.81 -61.05 -34.31
C ALA A 9 31.52 -60.79 -32.81
N GLY A 10 30.48 -59.97 -32.58
CA GLY A 10 29.22 -60.30 -31.91
C GLY A 10 29.18 -61.13 -30.61
N LEU A 11 28.57 -60.54 -29.58
CA LEU A 11 27.53 -61.22 -28.80
C LEU A 11 26.52 -60.19 -28.25
N LEU A 12 25.27 -60.33 -28.68
CA LEU A 12 24.09 -59.76 -28.01
C LEU A 12 23.88 -60.54 -26.70
N VAL A 13 23.87 -59.84 -25.57
CA VAL A 13 23.19 -60.30 -24.36
C VAL A 13 22.27 -59.18 -23.92
N SER A 14 20.98 -59.40 -24.10
CA SER A 14 19.93 -58.64 -23.42
C SER A 14 20.09 -58.82 -21.92
N ALA A 15 20.38 -57.73 -21.22
CA ALA A 15 20.15 -57.62 -19.79
C ALA A 15 19.16 -56.48 -19.57
N ILE A 16 17.93 -56.87 -19.24
CA ILE A 16 16.90 -55.99 -18.71
C ILE A 16 17.44 -55.41 -17.41
N GLY A 17 17.65 -54.10 -17.39
CA GLY A 17 18.03 -53.35 -16.21
C GLY A 17 17.44 -51.95 -16.29
N LEU A 18 16.24 -51.77 -15.76
CA LEU A 18 15.83 -50.45 -15.28
C LEU A 18 16.81 -50.03 -14.18
N PRO A 19 17.24 -48.77 -14.19
CA PRO A 19 16.92 -47.97 -13.02
C PRO A 19 16.50 -46.53 -13.33
N LEU A 20 15.50 -46.11 -12.55
CA LEU A 20 15.38 -44.82 -11.88
C LEU A 20 15.36 -43.58 -12.79
N ALA A 21 14.13 -43.20 -13.17
CA ALA A 21 13.79 -41.82 -13.42
C ALA A 21 14.16 -40.98 -12.17
N GLY A 22 15.27 -40.25 -12.27
CA GLY A 22 15.58 -39.16 -11.35
C GLY A 22 14.64 -38.01 -11.65
N GLY A 23 13.45 -38.03 -11.02
CA GLY A 23 12.59 -36.85 -10.96
C GLY A 23 13.31 -35.79 -10.16
N LEU A 24 13.81 -34.76 -10.84
CA LEU A 24 14.22 -33.51 -10.21
C LEU A 24 12.94 -32.82 -9.75
N LEU A 25 12.49 -33.12 -8.53
CA LEU A 25 11.49 -32.33 -7.85
C LEU A 25 12.11 -30.96 -7.57
N LEU A 26 11.86 -29.99 -8.44
CA LEU A 26 12.02 -28.57 -8.13
C LEU A 26 10.95 -28.23 -7.08
N THR A 27 11.19 -28.60 -5.84
CA THR A 27 10.46 -28.06 -4.69
C THR A 27 11.11 -26.74 -4.32
N GLY A 28 10.97 -25.78 -5.23
CA GLY A 28 11.11 -24.37 -4.88
C GLY A 28 9.74 -23.88 -4.46
N SER A 29 9.29 -24.20 -3.25
CA SER A 29 8.42 -23.23 -2.57
C SER A 29 9.32 -22.03 -2.36
N ALA A 30 9.20 -21.02 -3.24
CA ALA A 30 9.57 -19.68 -2.85
C ALA A 30 8.81 -19.43 -1.55
N ALA A 31 9.55 -19.29 -0.45
CA ALA A 31 8.95 -18.77 0.76
C ALA A 31 8.30 -17.45 0.33
N ALA A 32 6.97 -17.34 0.50
CA ALA A 32 6.31 -16.06 0.32
C ALA A 32 7.04 -15.11 1.25
N GLN A 33 7.79 -14.18 0.68
CA GLN A 33 8.38 -13.09 1.44
C GLN A 33 7.21 -12.39 2.13
N GLU A 34 7.32 -12.22 3.44
CA GLU A 34 6.29 -11.61 4.27
C GLU A 34 6.22 -10.13 3.89
N ARG A 35 5.28 -9.81 2.98
CA ARG A 35 5.08 -8.43 2.51
C ARG A 35 4.19 -7.69 3.48
N VAL A 36 4.45 -6.40 3.64
CA VAL A 36 3.55 -5.48 4.31
C VAL A 36 2.36 -5.21 3.39
N VAL A 37 1.17 -5.52 3.88
CA VAL A 37 -0.08 -5.32 3.15
C VAL A 37 -0.61 -3.94 3.50
N LEU A 38 -0.68 -3.07 2.49
CA LEU A 38 -1.32 -1.76 2.59
C LEU A 38 -2.72 -1.88 2.00
N SER A 39 -3.77 -1.53 2.73
CA SER A 39 -5.16 -1.69 2.27
C SER A 39 -6.02 -0.43 2.42
N GLU A 40 -5.60 0.52 3.26
CA GLU A 40 -6.25 1.80 3.45
C GLU A 40 -5.27 2.90 3.86
N GLY A 41 -5.64 4.17 3.65
CA GLY A 41 -4.80 5.31 4.04
C GLY A 41 -3.93 5.86 2.91
N HIS A 42 -3.16 6.90 3.22
CA HIS A 42 -2.33 7.60 2.22
C HIS A 42 -1.02 6.86 1.97
N VAL A 43 -0.65 6.74 0.69
CA VAL A 43 0.62 6.16 0.27
C VAL A 43 1.06 6.77 -1.05
N ASP A 44 2.35 7.09 -1.18
CA ASP A 44 2.94 7.37 -2.48
C ASP A 44 3.61 6.11 -2.98
N ALA A 45 2.92 5.41 -3.89
CA ALA A 45 3.41 4.18 -4.48
C ALA A 45 4.71 4.44 -5.24
N PHE A 46 4.85 5.59 -5.91
CA PHE A 46 6.10 6.01 -6.55
C PHE A 46 6.70 7.21 -5.82
N GLU A 47 7.43 6.95 -4.75
CA GLU A 47 8.28 7.95 -4.07
C GLU A 47 9.66 7.99 -4.73
N VAL A 48 10.03 9.17 -5.23
CA VAL A 48 11.31 9.36 -5.93
C VAL A 48 12.34 9.98 -5.01
N GLN A 49 13.42 9.25 -4.76
CA GLN A 49 14.57 9.74 -4.01
C GLN A 49 15.83 9.78 -4.88
N TYR A 50 16.82 10.55 -4.45
CA TYR A 50 18.14 10.61 -5.07
C TYR A 50 19.21 10.24 -4.06
N VAL A 51 19.81 9.06 -4.25
CA VAL A 51 20.76 8.43 -3.32
C VAL A 51 21.92 7.87 -4.13
N ASP A 52 23.16 8.08 -3.67
CA ASP A 52 24.38 7.57 -4.32
C ASP A 52 24.46 7.88 -5.83
N ASP A 53 24.15 9.13 -6.18
CA ASP A 53 24.14 9.68 -7.54
C ASP A 53 23.13 9.04 -8.51
N ALA A 54 22.16 8.26 -8.00
CA ALA A 54 21.11 7.61 -8.79
C ALA A 54 19.69 7.92 -8.26
N LEU A 55 18.68 7.79 -9.12
CA LEU A 55 17.29 7.81 -8.67
C LEU A 55 16.95 6.46 -8.02
N ARG A 56 16.16 6.49 -6.95
CA ARG A 56 15.47 5.33 -6.39
C ARG A 56 13.98 5.55 -6.47
N LEU A 57 13.26 4.47 -6.72
CA LEU A 57 11.82 4.38 -6.55
C LEU A 57 11.54 3.55 -5.30
N LEU A 58 10.78 4.12 -4.38
CA LEU A 58 10.36 3.53 -3.11
C LEU A 58 8.85 3.68 -2.95
N VAL A 59 8.31 3.02 -1.94
CA VAL A 59 6.95 3.28 -1.43
C VAL A 59 7.07 4.19 -0.21
N HIS A 60 6.40 5.34 -0.21
CA HIS A 60 6.26 6.17 0.99
C HIS A 60 4.94 5.85 1.68
N ASP A 61 5.01 5.00 2.69
CA ASP A 61 3.85 4.49 3.41
C ASP A 61 3.43 5.43 4.55
N GLY A 62 2.33 6.16 4.32
CA GLY A 62 1.65 7.00 5.31
C GLY A 62 0.33 6.41 5.81
N THR A 63 0.14 5.09 5.71
CA THR A 63 -1.14 4.43 6.02
C THR A 63 -1.44 4.39 7.52
N ASN A 64 -0.41 4.38 8.37
CA ASN A 64 -0.56 4.40 9.82
C ASN A 64 -0.83 5.83 10.34
N ALA A 65 -2.10 6.18 10.45
CA ALA A 65 -2.53 7.47 10.97
C ALA A 65 -1.97 7.74 12.38
N GLY A 66 -1.24 8.84 12.55
CA GLY A 66 -0.64 9.25 13.82
C GLY A 66 0.81 8.82 14.00
N SER A 67 1.37 8.04 13.07
CA SER A 67 2.80 7.73 13.01
C SER A 67 3.48 8.45 11.84
N PRO A 68 4.79 8.71 11.91
CA PRO A 68 5.55 9.16 10.75
C PRO A 68 5.47 8.13 9.62
N ALA A 69 5.36 8.62 8.38
CA ALA A 69 5.41 7.76 7.21
C ALA A 69 6.79 7.08 7.06
N VAL A 70 6.81 5.87 6.51
CA VAL A 70 7.99 5.02 6.38
C VAL A 70 8.28 4.75 4.91
N ASP A 71 9.55 4.81 4.52
CA ASP A 71 9.97 4.43 3.17
C ASP A 71 10.21 2.91 3.12
N ARG A 72 9.62 2.23 2.14
CA ARG A 72 9.72 0.79 1.94
C ARG A 72 10.22 0.46 0.53
N GLU A 73 10.92 -0.66 0.40
CA GLU A 73 11.23 -1.20 -0.92
C GLU A 73 9.95 -1.78 -1.56
N PRO A 74 9.68 -1.53 -2.86
CA PRO A 74 8.46 -2.01 -3.53
C PRO A 74 8.23 -3.52 -3.43
N ALA A 75 9.30 -4.32 -3.39
CA ALA A 75 9.24 -5.77 -3.29
C ALA A 75 8.69 -6.27 -1.93
N ASP A 76 8.80 -5.45 -0.88
CA ASP A 76 8.33 -5.77 0.47
C ASP A 76 6.89 -5.29 0.71
N VAL A 77 6.25 -4.68 -0.28
CA VAL A 77 4.88 -4.14 -0.18
C VAL A 77 3.91 -4.91 -1.07
N LEU A 78 2.72 -5.17 -0.55
CA LEU A 78 1.56 -5.62 -1.32
C LEU A 78 0.44 -4.58 -1.18
N PHE A 79 0.06 -3.96 -2.28
CA PHE A 79 -1.08 -3.04 -2.31
C PHE A 79 -2.37 -3.85 -2.46
N ALA A 80 -3.19 -3.88 -1.41
CA ALA A 80 -4.51 -4.51 -1.44
C ALA A 80 -5.55 -3.55 -2.02
N VAL A 81 -6.05 -3.88 -3.20
CA VAL A 81 -7.14 -3.19 -3.90
C VAL A 81 -8.42 -3.98 -3.63
N THR A 82 -9.05 -3.72 -2.48
CA THR A 82 -10.16 -4.55 -1.98
C THR A 82 -11.48 -4.32 -2.73
N ASP A 83 -12.48 -5.16 -2.47
CA ASP A 83 -13.84 -4.99 -3.01
C ASP A 83 -14.53 -3.69 -2.56
N ALA A 84 -13.98 -2.98 -1.57
CA ALA A 84 -14.42 -1.62 -1.25
C ALA A 84 -14.23 -0.65 -2.43
N SER A 85 -13.31 -0.95 -3.35
CA SER A 85 -13.01 -0.18 -4.57
C SER A 85 -13.73 -0.69 -5.83
N ALA A 86 -14.54 -1.74 -5.71
CA ALA A 86 -15.29 -2.30 -6.83
C ALA A 86 -16.34 -1.30 -7.36
N ALA A 87 -16.41 -1.17 -8.68
CA ALA A 87 -17.31 -0.29 -9.39
C ALA A 87 -17.70 -0.91 -10.74
N THR A 88 -18.76 -0.37 -11.34
CA THR A 88 -19.15 -0.72 -12.72
C THR A 88 -18.60 0.32 -13.68
N ALA A 89 -17.86 -0.11 -14.70
CA ALA A 89 -17.25 0.76 -15.70
C ALA A 89 -18.31 1.59 -16.45
N PRO A 90 -18.30 2.93 -16.34
CA PRO A 90 -19.24 3.76 -17.07
C PRO A 90 -18.88 3.80 -18.56
N ALA A 91 -19.86 4.12 -19.42
CA ALA A 91 -19.67 4.08 -20.87
C ALA A 91 -18.56 5.00 -21.39
N ASN A 92 -18.31 6.15 -20.74
CA ASN A 92 -17.23 7.04 -21.12
C ASN A 92 -15.85 6.45 -20.80
N LEU A 93 -15.73 5.66 -19.73
CA LEU A 93 -14.46 5.01 -19.35
C LEU A 93 -14.01 4.06 -20.47
N ALA A 94 -14.91 3.22 -20.97
CA ALA A 94 -14.62 2.31 -22.08
C ALA A 94 -14.24 3.02 -23.39
N VAL A 95 -14.68 4.27 -23.57
CA VAL A 95 -14.33 5.10 -24.74
C VAL A 95 -12.98 5.78 -24.57
N GLU A 96 -12.69 6.29 -23.38
CA GLU A 96 -11.46 7.05 -23.07
C GLU A 96 -10.26 6.14 -22.73
N LEU A 97 -10.51 4.90 -22.29
CA LEU A 97 -9.53 3.85 -22.03
C LEU A 97 -9.84 2.61 -22.90
N PRO A 98 -9.55 2.65 -24.21
CA PRO A 98 -9.80 1.51 -25.09
C PRO A 98 -9.01 0.29 -24.64
N GLY A 99 -9.68 -0.86 -24.62
CA GLY A 99 -9.06 -2.14 -24.22
C GLY A 99 -9.02 -2.39 -22.71
N PHE A 100 -9.15 -1.37 -21.86
CA PHE A 100 -9.13 -1.54 -20.40
C PHE A 100 -10.35 -2.32 -19.88
N ALA A 101 -11.56 -1.85 -20.19
CA ALA A 101 -12.80 -2.48 -19.74
C ALA A 101 -13.97 -2.17 -20.68
N GLU A 102 -14.93 -3.09 -20.78
CA GLU A 102 -16.20 -2.83 -21.48
C GLU A 102 -17.16 -2.00 -20.61
N ALA A 103 -18.04 -1.23 -21.24
CA ALA A 103 -19.08 -0.50 -20.52
C ALA A 103 -20.02 -1.49 -19.80
N GLY A 104 -20.18 -1.32 -18.48
CA GLY A 104 -20.96 -2.24 -17.65
C GLY A 104 -20.17 -3.40 -17.05
N GLN A 105 -18.88 -3.54 -17.36
CA GLN A 105 -17.98 -4.50 -16.71
C GLN A 105 -17.66 -4.08 -15.27
N ASP A 106 -17.49 -5.04 -14.37
CA ASP A 106 -16.97 -4.78 -13.03
C ASP A 106 -15.47 -4.46 -13.10
N VAL A 107 -15.05 -3.42 -12.37
CA VAL A 107 -13.67 -2.93 -12.29
C VAL A 107 -13.36 -2.55 -10.85
N TRP A 108 -12.08 -2.53 -10.47
CA TRP A 108 -11.63 -2.08 -9.16
C TRP A 108 -10.82 -0.80 -9.35
N VAL A 109 -11.29 0.31 -8.76
CA VAL A 109 -10.70 1.63 -8.99
C VAL A 109 -10.40 2.31 -7.66
N LEU A 110 -9.13 2.49 -7.37
CA LEU A 110 -8.70 3.38 -6.29
C LEU A 110 -8.74 4.83 -6.81
N PRO A 111 -9.54 5.71 -6.19
CA PRO A 111 -9.80 7.04 -6.73
C PRO A 111 -8.68 8.04 -6.44
N GLN A 112 -8.53 9.03 -7.32
CA GLN A 112 -7.58 10.14 -7.14
C GLN A 112 -7.90 11.09 -5.98
N ASN A 113 -9.05 10.91 -5.33
CA ASN A 113 -9.49 11.65 -4.15
C ASN A 113 -9.66 10.64 -3.02
N PRO A 114 -9.33 10.98 -1.76
CA PRO A 114 -9.38 10.02 -0.67
C PRO A 114 -10.80 9.53 -0.42
N VAL A 115 -10.95 8.22 -0.24
CA VAL A 115 -12.19 7.55 0.17
C VAL A 115 -11.87 6.69 1.40
N ALA A 116 -12.68 6.81 2.44
CA ALA A 116 -12.49 6.05 3.68
C ALA A 116 -12.56 4.53 3.41
N GLY A 117 -11.68 3.77 4.04
CA GLY A 117 -11.57 2.31 3.84
C GLY A 117 -10.92 1.89 2.52
N GLN A 118 -10.25 2.81 1.82
CA GLN A 118 -9.50 2.53 0.59
C GLN A 118 -8.11 3.17 0.65
N LEU A 119 -7.17 2.59 -0.09
CA LEU A 119 -5.88 3.21 -0.32
C LEU A 119 -6.04 4.51 -1.12
N TYR A 120 -5.36 5.54 -0.66
CA TYR A 120 -5.20 6.80 -1.35
C TYR A 120 -3.79 6.89 -1.94
N GLN A 121 -3.63 6.31 -3.13
CA GLN A 121 -2.34 6.10 -3.76
C GLN A 121 -1.92 7.28 -4.66
N GLY A 122 -0.63 7.61 -4.64
CA GLY A 122 -0.05 8.69 -5.43
C GLY A 122 1.40 8.44 -5.86
N TRP A 123 2.04 9.51 -6.32
CA TRP A 123 3.48 9.59 -6.50
C TRP A 123 3.99 10.94 -5.98
N ALA A 124 5.23 10.95 -5.52
CA ALA A 124 5.87 12.12 -4.96
C ALA A 124 7.30 12.29 -5.46
N THR A 125 7.65 13.55 -5.75
CA THR A 125 9.00 13.99 -6.12
C THR A 125 9.50 15.12 -5.23
N GLU A 126 8.74 15.47 -4.18
CA GLU A 126 9.01 16.63 -3.31
C GLU A 126 10.24 16.45 -2.42
N ARG A 127 10.63 15.20 -2.16
CA ARG A 127 11.80 14.85 -1.35
C ARG A 127 13.10 14.84 -2.14
N LEU A 128 13.06 15.08 -3.45
CA LEU A 128 14.27 15.36 -4.23
C LEU A 128 14.94 16.65 -3.73
N PRO A 129 16.28 16.69 -3.62
CA PRO A 129 17.00 17.90 -3.23
C PRO A 129 16.67 19.10 -4.10
N ALA A 130 16.41 20.24 -3.48
CA ALA A 130 16.14 21.48 -4.19
C ALA A 130 17.32 21.86 -5.11
N GLY A 131 17.03 22.11 -6.38
CA GLY A 131 18.03 22.44 -7.40
C GLY A 131 18.75 21.24 -8.00
N LEU A 132 18.35 20.01 -7.66
CA LEU A 132 18.87 18.80 -8.29
C LEU A 132 18.53 18.74 -9.78
N LEU A 133 17.28 19.05 -10.12
CA LEU A 133 16.77 18.96 -11.50
C LEU A 133 17.17 20.19 -12.33
N ALA A 134 17.41 19.99 -13.62
CA ALA A 134 17.57 21.07 -14.58
C ALA A 134 16.36 22.00 -14.62
N GLU A 135 16.60 23.28 -14.92
CA GLU A 135 15.54 24.27 -15.02
C GLU A 135 14.50 23.86 -16.07
N GLY A 136 13.25 23.75 -15.63
CA GLY A 136 12.13 23.31 -16.48
C GLY A 136 11.98 21.80 -16.63
N SER A 137 12.92 20.99 -16.13
CA SER A 137 12.83 19.53 -16.14
C SER A 137 11.91 19.00 -15.04
N ARG A 138 11.37 17.80 -15.28
CA ARG A 138 10.46 17.08 -14.38
C ARG A 138 10.81 15.61 -14.41
N VAL A 139 10.44 14.89 -13.36
CA VAL A 139 10.55 13.43 -13.35
C VAL A 139 9.53 12.84 -14.33
N SER A 140 9.98 11.86 -15.11
CA SER A 140 9.13 11.03 -15.96
C SER A 140 9.09 9.62 -15.38
N PHE A 141 7.92 9.01 -15.38
CA PHE A 141 7.71 7.62 -14.98
C PHE A 141 7.34 6.81 -16.20
N GLU A 142 7.87 5.60 -16.30
CA GLU A 142 7.55 4.65 -17.37
C GLU A 142 6.93 3.40 -16.74
N ILE A 143 5.67 3.12 -17.10
CA ILE A 143 5.04 1.83 -16.81
C ILE A 143 5.50 0.88 -17.91
N ARG A 144 6.40 -0.04 -17.55
CA ARG A 144 7.09 -0.92 -18.50
C ARG A 144 6.24 -2.12 -18.89
N SER A 145 5.70 -2.79 -17.87
CA SER A 145 4.95 -4.03 -18.01
C SER A 145 3.90 -4.12 -16.91
N VAL A 146 2.82 -4.82 -17.23
CA VAL A 146 1.76 -5.20 -16.30
C VAL A 146 1.54 -6.69 -16.52
N GLU A 147 1.75 -7.49 -15.48
CA GLU A 147 1.44 -8.91 -15.45
C GLU A 147 0.27 -9.13 -14.51
N GLY A 148 -0.82 -9.73 -14.97
CA GLY A 148 -2.01 -9.98 -14.17
C GLY A 148 -3.14 -10.62 -14.99
N PRO A 149 -4.28 -10.93 -14.37
CA PRO A 149 -5.42 -11.56 -15.04
C PRO A 149 -6.13 -10.65 -16.05
N GLY A 150 -6.15 -9.33 -15.80
CA GLY A 150 -6.76 -8.33 -16.66
C GLY A 150 -5.85 -7.14 -16.97
N GLU A 151 -6.44 -6.01 -17.30
CA GLU A 151 -5.76 -4.78 -17.68
C GLU A 151 -5.64 -3.80 -16.51
N PHE A 152 -4.63 -2.94 -16.60
CA PHE A 152 -4.36 -1.83 -15.69
C PHE A 152 -4.47 -0.49 -16.43
N ALA A 153 -5.05 0.51 -15.77
CA ALA A 153 -5.01 1.88 -16.25
C ALA A 153 -4.74 2.88 -15.12
N LEU A 154 -3.97 3.92 -15.44
CA LEU A 154 -3.67 5.04 -14.55
C LEU A 154 -4.14 6.33 -15.22
N TRP A 155 -5.02 7.08 -14.58
CA TRP A 155 -5.53 8.33 -15.17
C TRP A 155 -5.94 9.37 -14.13
N GLN A 156 -5.87 10.65 -14.51
CA GLN A 156 -6.49 11.74 -13.75
C GLN A 156 -7.80 12.15 -14.44
N SER A 157 -8.84 12.39 -13.66
CA SER A 157 -10.11 12.96 -14.12
C SER A 157 -9.97 14.48 -14.17
N GLY A 158 -10.26 15.08 -15.33
CA GLY A 158 -10.21 16.52 -15.56
C GLY A 158 -11.49 17.07 -16.17
N PHE A 159 -11.59 18.39 -16.27
CA PHE A 159 -12.76 19.08 -16.85
C PHE A 159 -13.07 18.66 -18.30
N GLY A 160 -12.05 18.23 -19.06
CA GLY A 160 -12.19 17.84 -20.46
C GLY A 160 -12.29 16.33 -20.71
N GLY A 161 -12.39 15.50 -19.66
CA GLY A 161 -12.30 14.04 -19.76
C GLY A 161 -11.09 13.50 -18.98
N LEU A 162 -10.69 12.27 -19.30
CA LEU A 162 -9.56 11.62 -18.66
C LEU A 162 -8.22 12.11 -19.22
N VAL A 163 -7.27 12.36 -18.34
CA VAL A 163 -5.84 12.52 -18.65
C VAL A 163 -5.18 11.18 -18.35
N VAL A 164 -5.11 10.34 -19.38
CA VAL A 164 -4.52 8.99 -19.31
C VAL A 164 -3.01 9.10 -19.14
N LYS A 165 -2.46 8.35 -18.17
CA LYS A 165 -1.03 8.27 -17.87
C LYS A 165 -0.43 6.94 -18.33
N ALA A 166 -1.20 5.86 -18.18
CA ALA A 166 -0.88 4.54 -18.69
C ALA A 166 -2.16 3.72 -18.94
N ASN A 167 -2.17 2.85 -19.94
CA ASN A 167 -3.25 1.92 -20.25
C ASN A 167 -2.72 0.62 -20.87
N SER A 168 -2.63 -0.46 -20.10
CA SER A 168 -2.11 -1.73 -20.64
C SER A 168 -2.96 -2.31 -21.76
N GLY A 169 -4.25 -1.97 -21.80
CA GLY A 169 -5.20 -2.45 -22.81
C GLY A 169 -4.97 -1.93 -24.23
N ASP A 170 -4.20 -0.84 -24.40
CA ASP A 170 -3.76 -0.36 -25.71
C ASP A 170 -2.26 -0.61 -26.01
N GLY A 171 -1.54 -1.17 -25.03
CA GLY A 171 -0.15 -1.60 -25.12
C GLY A 171 0.75 -0.91 -24.09
N LEU A 172 1.96 -1.46 -23.91
CA LEU A 172 3.01 -0.89 -23.07
C LEU A 172 4.36 -0.94 -23.82
N PRO A 173 5.35 -0.11 -23.46
CA PRO A 173 5.39 0.79 -22.30
C PRO A 173 4.67 2.12 -22.53
N ASP A 174 4.22 2.72 -21.42
CA ASP A 174 3.69 4.08 -21.39
C ASP A 174 4.56 4.98 -20.52
N THR A 175 4.74 6.24 -20.92
CA THR A 175 5.52 7.23 -20.17
C THR A 175 4.67 8.46 -19.86
N PHE A 176 4.70 8.90 -18.61
CA PHE A 176 4.08 10.15 -18.19
C PHE A 176 5.05 11.00 -17.36
N GLN A 177 4.78 12.31 -17.31
CA GLN A 177 5.58 13.26 -16.51
C GLN A 177 4.79 13.74 -15.31
N ALA A 178 5.52 13.96 -14.21
CA ALA A 178 5.00 14.72 -13.08
C ALA A 178 4.54 16.13 -13.52
N ALA A 179 3.52 16.67 -12.87
CA ALA A 179 2.95 17.97 -13.19
C ALA A 179 3.91 19.13 -12.92
N ALA A 180 4.83 18.96 -11.96
CA ALA A 180 5.90 19.91 -11.65
C ALA A 180 7.17 19.16 -11.19
N ALA A 181 8.28 19.91 -11.03
CA ALA A 181 9.59 19.35 -10.69
C ALA A 181 9.62 18.67 -9.30
N TYR A 182 8.95 19.28 -8.32
CA TYR A 182 8.86 18.83 -6.94
C TYR A 182 7.37 18.86 -6.59
N THR A 183 6.69 17.73 -6.75
CA THR A 183 5.24 17.66 -6.65
C THR A 183 4.78 16.37 -5.99
N HIS A 184 3.60 16.46 -5.40
CA HIS A 184 2.81 15.37 -4.89
C HIS A 184 1.54 15.24 -5.71
N GLU A 185 1.23 14.06 -6.22
CA GLU A 185 0.10 13.87 -7.13
C GLU A 185 -0.65 12.57 -6.87
N HIS A 186 -1.94 12.60 -7.17
CA HIS A 186 -2.83 11.45 -7.13
C HIS A 186 -3.50 11.23 -8.47
N ALA A 187 -3.87 9.98 -8.73
CA ALA A 187 -4.57 9.53 -9.91
C ALA A 187 -5.53 8.38 -9.53
N ASN A 188 -6.38 8.02 -10.48
CA ASN A 188 -7.21 6.84 -10.38
C ASN A 188 -6.38 5.64 -10.88
N TRP A 189 -6.36 4.56 -10.09
CA TRP A 189 -5.68 3.31 -10.42
C TRP A 189 -6.75 2.26 -10.64
N GLY A 190 -6.91 1.82 -11.88
CA GLY A 190 -7.97 0.89 -12.29
C GLY A 190 -7.42 -0.48 -12.67
N PHE A 191 -8.14 -1.52 -12.27
CA PHE A 191 -7.89 -2.92 -12.62
C PHE A 191 -9.17 -3.54 -13.18
N SER A 192 -9.07 -4.26 -14.29
CA SER A 192 -10.24 -4.77 -15.01
C SER A 192 -10.73 -6.15 -14.54
N GLU A 193 -9.90 -6.89 -13.80
CA GLU A 193 -10.21 -8.22 -13.25
C GLU A 193 -9.60 -8.38 -11.84
N PRO A 194 -10.18 -9.23 -10.97
CA PRO A 194 -9.59 -9.51 -9.67
C PRO A 194 -8.45 -10.54 -9.80
N GLY A 195 -7.45 -10.41 -8.93
CA GLY A 195 -6.29 -11.29 -8.82
C GLY A 195 -5.00 -10.52 -8.55
N ASP A 196 -3.88 -11.22 -8.60
CA ASP A 196 -2.57 -10.62 -8.31
C ASP A 196 -1.98 -9.99 -9.57
N TYR A 197 -1.46 -8.77 -9.42
CA TYR A 197 -0.78 -8.01 -10.47
C TYR A 197 0.64 -7.68 -10.04
N THR A 198 1.55 -7.65 -11.03
CA THR A 198 2.87 -7.04 -10.91
C THR A 198 3.02 -5.95 -11.95
N ILE A 199 3.37 -4.73 -11.51
CA ILE A 199 3.59 -3.59 -12.39
C ILE A 199 5.07 -3.19 -12.29
N GLU A 200 5.79 -3.23 -13.41
CA GLU A 200 7.18 -2.79 -13.45
C GLU A 200 7.27 -1.31 -13.84
N VAL A 201 7.99 -0.54 -13.04
CA VAL A 201 8.08 0.92 -13.19
C VAL A 201 9.53 1.38 -13.05
N ASN A 202 9.91 2.35 -13.85
CA ASN A 202 11.15 3.09 -13.65
C ASN A 202 10.95 4.60 -13.85
N ALA A 203 11.80 5.40 -13.23
CA ALA A 203 11.78 6.86 -13.29
C ALA A 203 13.00 7.41 -14.02
N HIS A 204 12.84 8.54 -14.69
CA HIS A 204 13.88 9.26 -15.42
C HIS A 204 13.85 10.75 -15.08
N ALA A 205 15.02 11.38 -14.99
CA ALA A 205 15.13 12.83 -14.80
C ALA A 205 16.39 13.40 -15.46
N VAL A 206 16.40 14.72 -15.65
CA VAL A 206 17.57 15.48 -16.11
C VAL A 206 18.06 16.37 -14.98
N LEU A 207 19.31 16.17 -14.56
CA LEU A 207 19.98 16.91 -13.49
C LEU A 207 20.39 18.32 -13.95
N ALA A 208 20.67 19.20 -13.00
CA ALA A 208 21.04 20.59 -13.23
C ALA A 208 22.29 20.79 -14.12
N ASP A 209 23.20 19.81 -14.14
CA ASP A 209 24.38 19.82 -15.01
C ASP A 209 24.12 19.24 -16.42
N GLY A 210 22.89 18.82 -16.69
CA GLY A 210 22.45 18.23 -17.96
C GLY A 210 22.58 16.71 -18.03
N THR A 211 23.07 16.05 -16.98
CA THR A 211 23.15 14.58 -16.91
C THR A 211 21.75 13.97 -16.87
N GLU A 212 21.49 12.97 -17.72
CA GLU A 212 20.29 12.12 -17.63
C GLU A 212 20.53 11.00 -16.62
N VAL A 213 19.60 10.82 -15.70
CA VAL A 213 19.62 9.75 -14.69
C VAL A 213 18.32 8.97 -14.71
N GLU A 214 18.40 7.70 -14.36
CA GLU A 214 17.26 6.78 -14.26
C GLU A 214 17.33 5.97 -12.96
N SER A 215 16.17 5.50 -12.50
CA SER A 215 16.10 4.49 -11.44
C SER A 215 16.32 3.10 -12.03
N GLY A 216 16.52 2.11 -11.15
CA GLY A 216 16.26 0.72 -11.52
C GLY A 216 14.79 0.52 -11.92
N ILE A 217 14.51 -0.62 -12.56
CA ILE A 217 13.14 -1.10 -12.76
C ILE A 217 12.71 -1.77 -11.46
N GLU A 218 11.66 -1.24 -10.84
CA GLU A 218 11.09 -1.78 -9.61
C GLU A 218 9.74 -2.45 -9.90
N ALA A 219 9.48 -3.57 -9.23
CA ALA A 219 8.25 -4.34 -9.37
C ALA A 219 7.29 -4.07 -8.20
N TYR A 220 6.10 -3.58 -8.51
CA TYR A 220 5.05 -3.27 -7.53
C TYR A 220 3.98 -4.36 -7.55
N GLY A 221 3.76 -4.99 -6.39
CA GLY A 221 2.76 -6.05 -6.24
C GLY A 221 1.40 -5.52 -5.80
N PHE A 222 0.33 -5.91 -6.50
CA PHE A 222 -1.05 -5.60 -6.12
C PHE A 222 -1.84 -6.89 -5.96
N SER A 223 -2.76 -6.92 -4.99
CA SER A 223 -3.78 -7.96 -4.89
C SER A 223 -5.14 -7.31 -5.03
N VAL A 224 -5.90 -7.71 -6.05
CA VAL A 224 -7.12 -7.02 -6.48
C VAL A 224 -8.35 -7.89 -6.24
N GLY A 225 -9.36 -7.28 -5.62
CA GLY A 225 -10.62 -7.91 -5.22
C GLY A 225 -10.55 -8.64 -3.89
N GLY A 226 -11.72 -8.98 -3.36
CA GLY A 226 -11.88 -9.61 -2.06
C GLY A 226 -11.55 -8.67 -0.88
N GLU A 227 -11.34 -9.28 0.28
CA GLU A 227 -10.83 -8.60 1.48
C GLU A 227 -9.31 -8.47 1.40
N ALA A 228 -8.74 -7.48 2.11
CA ALA A 228 -7.29 -7.39 2.21
C ALA A 228 -6.73 -8.68 2.82
N PRO A 229 -5.63 -9.24 2.27
CA PRO A 229 -4.93 -10.32 2.94
C PRO A 229 -4.58 -9.90 4.36
N GLU A 230 -4.75 -10.81 5.32
CA GLU A 230 -4.32 -10.59 6.71
C GLU A 230 -2.87 -10.14 6.72
N THR A 231 -2.63 -8.91 7.16
CA THR A 231 -1.28 -8.37 7.31
C THR A 231 -0.60 -9.14 8.44
N PRO A 232 0.53 -9.80 8.20
CA PRO A 232 1.39 -10.23 9.29
C PRO A 232 1.83 -8.98 10.08
N GLU A 233 2.01 -9.07 11.40
CA GLU A 233 2.49 -7.93 12.19
C GLU A 233 3.75 -7.34 11.54
N ASP A 234 3.66 -6.09 11.08
CA ASP A 234 4.75 -5.40 10.39
C ASP A 234 5.92 -5.19 11.37
N PRO A 235 7.09 -5.81 11.14
CA PRO A 235 8.22 -5.69 12.05
C PRO A 235 8.89 -4.31 12.00
N ASP A 236 8.69 -3.55 10.92
CA ASP A 236 9.36 -2.28 10.63
C ASP A 236 8.49 -1.06 10.96
N VAL A 237 7.18 -1.25 11.07
CA VAL A 237 6.28 -0.29 11.73
C VAL A 237 5.99 -0.81 13.13
N PRO A 238 6.59 -0.23 14.19
CA PRO A 238 6.10 -0.51 15.52
C PRO A 238 4.61 -0.17 15.53
N GLY A 239 3.77 -1.14 15.90
CA GLY A 239 2.35 -0.92 16.06
C GLY A 239 2.09 0.33 16.91
N PRO A 240 0.91 0.97 16.76
CA PRO A 240 0.61 2.23 17.44
C PRO A 240 1.10 2.18 18.88
N ALA A 241 1.97 3.14 19.24
CA ALA A 241 2.68 3.07 20.50
C ALA A 241 1.70 2.99 21.69
N LEU A 242 0.49 3.53 21.53
CA LEU A 242 -0.60 3.50 22.50
C LEU A 242 -1.93 3.11 21.83
N VAL A 243 -2.60 2.09 22.34
CA VAL A 243 -3.87 1.56 21.80
C VAL A 243 -4.99 1.65 22.84
N ILE A 244 -6.22 1.88 22.38
CA ILE A 244 -7.44 1.75 23.21
C ILE A 244 -8.06 0.37 22.97
N ASP A 245 -7.99 -0.48 23.99
CA ASP A 245 -8.67 -1.77 24.04
C ASP A 245 -10.03 -1.65 24.75
N GLY A 246 -10.95 -2.56 24.43
CA GLY A 246 -12.23 -2.70 25.12
C GLY A 246 -13.38 -1.86 24.53
N MET A 247 -13.16 -1.16 23.42
CA MET A 247 -14.26 -0.50 22.69
C MET A 247 -15.12 -1.55 21.98
N ALA A 248 -16.40 -1.63 22.32
CA ALA A 248 -17.36 -2.49 21.64
C ALA A 248 -17.84 -1.87 20.32
N HIS A 249 -18.33 -2.71 19.39
CA HIS A 249 -18.96 -2.25 18.15
C HIS A 249 -20.19 -1.36 18.41
N HIS A 250 -20.95 -1.63 19.48
CA HIS A 250 -21.99 -0.76 20.00
C HIS A 250 -22.26 -1.06 21.48
N TYR A 251 -22.93 -0.15 22.15
CA TYR A 251 -23.43 -0.28 23.52
C TYR A 251 -24.94 -0.02 23.56
N HIS A 252 -25.63 -0.61 24.53
CA HIS A 252 -26.98 -0.20 24.90
C HIS A 252 -26.93 0.94 25.92
N THR A 253 -27.96 1.78 25.94
CA THR A 253 -28.07 2.86 26.92
C THR A 253 -28.05 2.30 28.35
N GLY A 254 -27.12 2.80 29.16
CA GLY A 254 -26.89 2.37 30.54
C GLY A 254 -25.77 1.33 30.70
N ASP A 255 -25.22 0.80 29.60
CA ASP A 255 -24.04 -0.05 29.66
C ASP A 255 -22.85 0.72 30.22
N VAL A 256 -21.95 0.01 30.91
CA VAL A 256 -20.68 0.57 31.35
C VAL A 256 -19.58 0.11 30.41
N ALA A 257 -19.11 1.01 29.55
CA ALA A 257 -17.94 0.80 28.74
C ALA A 257 -16.69 0.91 29.62
N THR A 258 -15.72 0.01 29.44
CA THR A 258 -14.42 0.08 30.12
C THR A 258 -13.33 -0.06 29.08
N LEU A 259 -12.60 1.03 28.88
CA LEU A 259 -11.52 1.17 27.94
C LEU A 259 -10.18 1.02 28.67
N THR A 260 -9.23 0.33 28.04
CA THR A 260 -7.87 0.17 28.56
C THR A 260 -6.88 0.74 27.54
N ALA A 261 -5.97 1.59 28.01
CA ALA A 261 -4.87 2.13 27.25
C ALA A 261 -3.67 1.20 27.38
N THR A 262 -3.22 0.61 26.27
CA THR A 262 -2.09 -0.30 26.22
C THR A 262 -0.92 0.37 25.50
N TYR A 263 0.18 0.61 26.21
CA TYR A 263 1.41 1.15 25.61
C TYR A 263 2.32 -0.01 25.19
N SER A 264 2.81 0.00 23.96
CA SER A 264 3.50 -1.15 23.35
C SER A 264 4.94 -1.36 23.87
N GLN A 265 5.51 -0.39 24.59
CA GLN A 265 6.85 -0.49 25.16
C GLN A 265 6.80 -0.64 26.68
N GLU A 266 7.81 -1.30 27.28
CA GLU A 266 7.99 -1.27 28.73
C GLU A 266 8.25 0.18 29.18
N THR A 267 7.45 0.67 30.11
CA THR A 267 7.54 2.04 30.61
C THR A 267 7.16 2.12 32.08
N ASP A 268 7.82 3.02 32.81
CA ASP A 268 7.43 3.41 34.18
C ASP A 268 6.46 4.61 34.17
N LEU A 269 6.09 5.13 32.99
CA LEU A 269 5.17 6.26 32.86
C LEU A 269 3.74 5.84 33.20
N THR A 270 3.07 6.68 33.99
CA THR A 270 1.69 6.42 34.46
C THR A 270 0.73 7.58 34.22
N ASP A 271 1.19 8.67 33.61
CA ASP A 271 0.38 9.87 33.36
C ASP A 271 -0.40 9.73 32.04
N TYR A 272 -1.50 8.98 32.11
CA TYR A 272 -2.45 8.87 31.03
C TYR A 272 -3.54 9.93 31.19
N ARG A 273 -3.92 10.60 30.10
CA ARG A 273 -5.01 11.56 30.07
C ARG A 273 -5.93 11.26 28.91
N TRP A 274 -7.22 11.12 29.19
CA TRP A 274 -8.24 10.81 28.18
C TRP A 274 -8.94 12.08 27.70
N PHE A 275 -9.28 12.11 26.42
CA PHE A 275 -9.93 13.24 25.77
C PHE A 275 -11.14 12.77 24.97
N THR A 276 -12.12 13.66 24.83
CA THR A 276 -13.29 13.47 23.97
C THR A 276 -13.46 14.65 23.02
N ARG A 277 -14.08 14.42 21.86
CA ARG A 277 -14.64 15.47 20.99
C ARG A 277 -15.95 14.97 20.38
N ALA A 278 -16.89 15.89 20.16
CA ALA A 278 -18.21 15.55 19.64
C ALA A 278 -18.26 15.40 18.11
N ALA A 279 -17.24 15.88 17.38
CA ALA A 279 -17.12 15.75 15.94
C ALA A 279 -15.66 15.91 15.49
N PRO A 280 -15.27 15.38 14.30
CA PRO A 280 -13.89 15.43 13.81
C PRO A 280 -13.28 16.82 13.68
N ASP A 281 -14.10 17.86 13.48
CA ASP A 281 -13.70 19.26 13.32
C ASP A 281 -13.63 20.04 14.64
N GLN A 282 -14.01 19.43 15.76
CA GLN A 282 -13.92 20.04 17.08
C GLN A 282 -12.60 19.76 17.80
N GLU A 283 -12.20 20.68 18.67
CA GLU A 283 -11.03 20.51 19.52
C GLU A 283 -11.25 19.44 20.59
N TRP A 284 -10.17 18.72 20.91
CA TRP A 284 -10.14 17.74 21.98
C TRP A 284 -10.36 18.38 23.35
N SER A 285 -11.34 17.89 24.09
CA SER A 285 -11.61 18.28 25.48
C SER A 285 -11.08 17.22 26.44
N LEU A 286 -10.34 17.64 27.47
CA LEU A 286 -9.87 16.75 28.53
C LEU A 286 -11.06 16.19 29.32
N ILE A 287 -11.11 14.86 29.50
CA ILE A 287 -12.09 14.21 30.35
C ILE A 287 -11.62 14.32 31.81
N PRO A 288 -12.28 15.13 32.67
CA PRO A 288 -11.77 15.38 34.02
C PRO A 288 -11.75 14.10 34.87
N GLY A 289 -10.60 13.80 35.48
CA GLY A 289 -10.45 12.66 36.40
C GLY A 289 -10.21 11.31 35.71
N ALA A 290 -10.23 11.24 34.39
CA ALA A 290 -9.76 10.08 33.63
C ALA A 290 -8.23 10.12 33.55
N THR A 291 -7.59 9.83 34.69
CA THR A 291 -6.14 9.84 34.86
C THR A 291 -5.65 8.44 35.19
N GLY A 292 -5.10 7.74 34.21
CA GLY A 292 -4.68 6.34 34.34
C GLY A 292 -5.00 5.51 33.09
N PRO A 293 -4.46 4.28 33.01
CA PRO A 293 -4.59 3.45 31.81
C PRO A 293 -5.98 2.87 31.63
N VAL A 294 -6.92 3.09 32.55
CA VAL A 294 -8.29 2.59 32.43
C VAL A 294 -9.25 3.76 32.55
N TYR A 295 -10.19 3.83 31.62
CA TYR A 295 -11.27 4.79 31.62
C TYR A 295 -12.61 4.08 31.43
N SER A 296 -13.59 4.41 32.26
CA SER A 296 -14.94 3.87 32.14
C SER A 296 -15.95 5.00 32.04
N PHE A 297 -16.96 4.79 31.20
CA PHE A 297 -18.10 5.70 31.06
C PHE A 297 -19.39 4.90 30.92
N THR A 298 -20.52 5.56 31.20
CA THR A 298 -21.85 5.00 30.95
C THR A 298 -22.29 5.39 29.55
N ALA A 299 -22.62 4.40 28.73
CA ALA A 299 -23.14 4.62 27.40
C ALA A 299 -24.53 5.28 27.46
N GLY A 300 -24.70 6.34 26.67
CA GLY A 300 -25.93 7.11 26.61
C GLY A 300 -25.94 8.05 25.40
N PRO A 301 -27.09 8.67 25.11
CA PRO A 301 -27.25 9.54 23.94
C PRO A 301 -26.36 10.79 23.98
N ASP A 302 -25.83 11.16 25.14
CA ASP A 302 -24.93 12.30 25.35
C ASP A 302 -23.50 12.05 24.90
N VAL A 303 -23.08 10.78 24.79
CA VAL A 303 -21.76 10.38 24.31
C VAL A 303 -21.80 9.64 22.97
N HIS A 304 -22.99 9.42 22.41
CA HIS A 304 -23.12 8.77 21.11
C HIS A 304 -22.52 9.62 19.99
N GLY A 305 -21.58 9.04 19.25
CA GLY A 305 -20.87 9.70 18.16
C GLY A 305 -19.63 10.47 18.61
N ASP A 306 -19.38 10.56 19.92
CA ASP A 306 -18.13 11.15 20.43
C ASP A 306 -16.94 10.26 20.07
N ASP A 307 -15.83 10.89 19.68
CA ASP A 307 -14.54 10.23 19.59
C ASP A 307 -13.82 10.33 20.93
N ILE A 308 -13.10 9.27 21.30
CA ILE A 308 -12.23 9.21 22.47
C ILE A 308 -10.78 8.95 22.03
N ILE A 309 -9.83 9.68 22.62
CA ILE A 309 -8.40 9.35 22.56
C ILE A 309 -7.79 9.28 23.96
N VAL A 310 -6.64 8.64 24.07
CA VAL A 310 -5.78 8.69 25.25
C VAL A 310 -4.37 9.13 24.87
N ARG A 311 -3.74 9.91 25.74
CA ARG A 311 -2.34 10.34 25.62
C ARG A 311 -1.55 9.90 26.84
N LEU A 312 -0.33 9.43 26.63
CA LEU A 312 0.66 9.16 27.66
C LEU A 312 1.64 10.34 27.76
N TYR A 313 1.91 10.82 28.98
CA TYR A 313 2.79 11.96 29.22
C TYR A 313 4.05 11.60 30.02
N ASP A 314 5.12 12.33 29.73
CA ASP A 314 6.27 12.52 30.61
C ASP A 314 6.35 14.00 31.01
N GLY A 315 5.83 14.31 32.19
CA GLY A 315 5.58 15.69 32.62
C GLY A 315 4.54 16.39 31.73
N ASP A 316 5.00 17.36 30.94
CA ASP A 316 4.15 18.11 30.00
C ASP A 316 4.31 17.62 28.54
N ALA A 317 5.25 16.72 28.26
CA ALA A 317 5.48 16.20 26.92
C ALA A 317 4.56 15.00 26.63
N ILE A 318 3.94 14.99 25.44
CA ILE A 318 3.20 13.84 24.94
C ILE A 318 4.21 12.81 24.43
N VAL A 319 4.19 11.62 25.00
CA VAL A 319 5.04 10.48 24.61
C VAL A 319 4.36 9.62 23.55
N ALA A 320 3.04 9.43 23.67
CA ALA A 320 2.24 8.73 22.68
C ALA A 320 0.77 9.16 22.75
N GLU A 321 0.07 9.01 21.63
CA GLU A 321 -1.36 9.27 21.46
C GLU A 321 -1.98 8.07 20.74
N SER A 322 -3.18 7.66 21.13
CA SER A 322 -3.93 6.61 20.44
C SER A 322 -4.65 7.14 19.20
N ALA A 323 -4.99 6.24 18.28
CA ALA A 323 -6.02 6.55 17.29
C ALA A 323 -7.38 6.88 17.99
N PRO A 324 -8.24 7.71 17.37
CA PRO A 324 -9.59 7.96 17.87
C PRO A 324 -10.46 6.70 17.86
N ALA A 325 -11.24 6.50 18.92
CA ALA A 325 -12.25 5.45 19.02
C ALA A 325 -13.64 6.07 19.20
N THR A 326 -14.56 5.79 18.28
CA THR A 326 -15.91 6.39 18.28
C THR A 326 -16.88 5.56 19.13
N VAL A 327 -17.69 6.24 19.95
CA VAL A 327 -18.71 5.61 20.78
C VAL A 327 -20.01 5.43 20.00
N VAL A 328 -20.45 4.19 19.83
CA VAL A 328 -21.73 3.86 19.19
C VAL A 328 -22.73 3.37 20.24
N VAL A 329 -23.87 4.06 20.37
CA VAL A 329 -24.96 3.65 21.27
C VAL A 329 -26.16 3.31 20.40
N ASP A 330 -26.65 2.08 20.53
CA ASP A 330 -27.77 1.55 19.77
C ASP A 330 -28.69 0.71 20.69
N ASP A 331 -29.95 1.13 20.81
CA ASP A 331 -30.98 0.48 21.65
C ASP A 331 -31.96 -0.39 20.82
N HIS A 332 -31.66 -0.62 19.54
CA HIS A 332 -32.54 -1.29 18.58
C HIS A 332 -32.48 -2.82 18.58
#